data_AF-A0ABD3ADG4-F1
#
_entry.id   AF-A0ABD3ADG4-F1
#
_cell.length_a   1.000
_cell.length_b   1.000
_cell.length_c   1.000
_cell.angle_alpha   90.00
_cell.angle_beta   90.00
_cell.angle_gamma   90.00
#
_symmetry.space_group_name_H-M   'P 1'
#
loop_
_entity.id
_entity.type
_entity.pdbx_description
1 polymer ?
#
loop_
_entity_poly.entity_id
_entity_poly.type
_entity_poly.pdbx_seq_one_letter_code
_entity_poly.pdbx_strand_id
1 'polypeptide(L)'
;MTDYEKAKEVAVSFYKQLFSKQGSLSEAQVGKLLQLISIKVTDRHKQILIAGVSDEEIKNIVFSMKRNKAPGPNRYTVEFSQENWGLVGDNMTEALRFYF
;
A
#
# COMPACT_ATOMS: atom_id res chain seq x y z
N MET A 1 32.07 -28.17 27.87
CA MET A 1 31.04 -27.45 27.08
C MET A 1 30.47 -26.37 27.98
N THR A 2 30.68 -25.09 27.65
CA THR A 2 30.33 -23.93 28.50
C THR A 2 28.83 -23.64 28.46
N ASP A 3 28.29 -23.01 29.50
CA ASP A 3 26.86 -22.66 29.57
C ASP A 3 26.43 -21.70 28.45
N TYR A 4 27.36 -20.88 27.94
CA TYR A 4 27.14 -20.02 26.78
C TYR A 4 26.81 -20.82 25.51
N GLU A 5 27.55 -21.89 25.22
CA GLU A 5 27.31 -22.71 24.03
C GLU A 5 25.97 -23.46 24.12
N LYS A 6 25.59 -23.90 25.32
CA LYS A 6 24.26 -24.49 25.56
C LYS A 6 23.14 -23.48 25.34
N ALA A 7 23.27 -22.25 25.86
CA ALA A 7 22.27 -21.21 25.68
C ALA A 7 22.09 -20.85 24.20
N LYS A 8 23.19 -20.77 23.45
CA LYS A 8 23.19 -20.54 22.00
C LYS A 8 22.48 -21.67 21.24
N GLU A 9 22.76 -22.92 21.59
CA GLU A 9 22.12 -24.08 20.95
C GLU A 9 20.61 -24.15 21.23
N VAL A 10 20.19 -23.82 22.45
CA VAL A 10 18.77 -23.72 22.82
C VAL A 10 18.08 -22.59 22.05
N ALA A 11 18.69 -21.41 21.96
CA ALA A 11 18.12 -20.29 21.20
C ALA A 11 17.97 -20.64 19.70
N VAL A 12 18.99 -21.26 19.11
CA VAL A 12 18.97 -21.66 17.69
C VAL A 12 17.92 -22.74 17.44
N SER A 13 17.82 -23.75 18.30
CA SER A 13 16.81 -24.81 18.15
C SER A 13 15.38 -24.28 18.32
N PHE A 14 15.16 -23.40 19.31
CA PHE A 14 13.89 -22.73 19.53
C PHE A 14 13.43 -21.95 18.29
N TYR A 15 14.27 -21.06 17.74
CA TYR A 15 13.87 -20.25 16.59
C TYR A 15 13.76 -21.06 15.29
N LYS A 16 14.58 -22.10 15.11
CA LYS A 16 14.40 -23.05 13.99
C LYS A 16 13.05 -23.74 14.07
N GLN A 17 12.58 -24.11 15.26
CA GLN A 17 11.27 -24.71 15.44
C GLN A 17 10.15 -23.67 15.30
N LEU A 18 10.31 -22.47 15.86
CA LEU A 18 9.32 -21.39 15.79
C LEU A 18 9.06 -20.95 14.33
N PHE A 19 10.12 -20.84 13.53
CA PHE A 19 10.04 -20.48 12.11
C PHE A 19 10.01 -21.68 11.17
N SER A 20 9.98 -22.91 11.70
CA SER A 20 9.60 -24.06 10.88
C SER A 20 8.13 -23.95 10.50
N LYS A 21 7.75 -24.60 9.39
CA LYS A 21 6.39 -24.54 8.85
C LYS A 21 5.40 -25.17 9.84
N GLN A 22 4.91 -24.39 10.80
CA GLN A 22 3.78 -24.78 11.64
C GLN A 22 2.60 -25.04 10.71
N GLY A 23 1.91 -26.15 10.96
CA GLY A 23 0.96 -26.77 10.02
C GLY A 23 0.05 -25.74 9.36
N SER A 24 -0.05 -25.82 8.03
CA SER A 24 -0.98 -24.98 7.27
C SER A 24 -2.39 -25.23 7.77
N LEU A 25 -3.07 -24.16 8.17
CA LEU A 25 -4.50 -24.24 8.45
C LEU A 25 -5.24 -24.69 7.19
N SER A 26 -6.15 -25.64 7.34
CA SER A 26 -7.13 -25.91 6.30
C SER A 26 -8.04 -24.70 6.08
N GLU A 27 -8.61 -24.57 4.89
CA GLU A 27 -9.58 -23.50 4.58
C GLU A 27 -10.73 -23.44 5.60
N ALA A 28 -11.18 -24.62 6.08
CA ALA A 28 -12.22 -24.72 7.11
C ALA A 28 -11.78 -24.12 8.46
N GLN A 29 -10.51 -24.28 8.85
CA GLN A 29 -9.97 -23.69 10.08
C GLN A 29 -9.81 -22.17 9.94
N VAL A 30 -9.36 -21.69 8.78
CA VAL A 30 -9.29 -20.26 8.47
C VAL A 30 -10.70 -19.65 8.53
N GLY A 31 -11.70 -20.29 7.93
CA GLY A 31 -13.09 -19.83 7.97
C GLY A 31 -13.64 -19.65 9.39
N LYS A 32 -13.36 -20.61 10.28
CA LYS A 32 -13.75 -20.51 11.71
C LYS A 32 -13.05 -19.36 12.43
N LEU A 33 -11.77 -19.12 12.15
CA LEU A 33 -11.02 -18.00 12.75
C LEU A 33 -11.55 -16.65 12.26
N LEU A 34 -11.86 -16.53 10.97
CA LEU A 34 -12.41 -15.30 10.40
C LEU A 34 -13.77 -14.92 11.04
N GLN A 35 -14.57 -15.90 11.47
CA GLN A 35 -15.82 -15.65 12.20
C GLN A 35 -15.60 -15.02 13.58
N LEU A 36 -14.43 -15.20 14.20
CA LEU A 36 -14.08 -14.58 15.48
C LEU A 36 -13.59 -13.13 15.31
N ILE A 37 -13.27 -12.72 14.09
CA ILE A 37 -12.75 -11.39 13.79
C ILE A 37 -13.92 -10.46 13.43
N SER A 38 -14.07 -9.38 14.18
CA SER A 38 -15.00 -8.30 13.83
C SER A 38 -14.55 -7.63 12.53
N ILE A 39 -15.44 -7.63 11.53
CA ILE A 39 -15.23 -6.88 10.29
C ILE A 39 -15.12 -5.39 10.61
N LYS A 40 -13.98 -4.78 10.25
CA LYS A 40 -13.72 -3.33 10.39
C LYS A 40 -13.98 -2.54 9.11
N VAL A 41 -14.11 -3.23 7.99
CA VAL A 41 -14.35 -2.62 6.67
C VAL A 41 -15.85 -2.53 6.46
N THR A 42 -16.38 -1.31 6.57
CA THR A 42 -17.78 -1.02 6.26
C THR A 42 -18.04 -1.09 4.76
N ASP A 43 -19.29 -1.21 4.35
CA ASP A 43 -19.62 -1.15 2.92
C ASP A 43 -19.21 0.18 2.29
N ARG A 44 -19.26 1.28 3.05
CA ARG A 44 -18.71 2.57 2.62
C ARG A 44 -17.21 2.47 2.31
N HIS A 45 -16.42 1.82 3.17
CA HIS A 45 -14.99 1.62 2.89
C HIS A 45 -14.79 0.79 1.62
N LYS A 46 -15.59 -0.26 1.41
CA LYS A 46 -15.52 -1.05 0.17
C LYS A 46 -15.78 -0.17 -1.06
N GLN A 47 -16.84 0.64 -1.01
CA GLN A 47 -17.19 1.54 -2.12
C GLN A 47 -16.07 2.55 -2.42
N ILE A 48 -15.44 3.12 -1.39
CA ILE A 48 -14.32 4.04 -1.58
C ILE A 48 -13.10 3.31 -2.18
N LEU A 49 -12.80 2.09 -1.71
CA LEU A 49 -11.63 1.33 -2.16
C LEU A 49 -11.75 0.81 -3.60
N ILE A 50 -12.97 0.62 -4.10
CA ILE A 50 -13.23 0.20 -5.48
C ILE A 50 -13.60 1.37 -6.41
N ALA A 51 -13.75 2.58 -5.87
CA ALA A 51 -14.07 3.75 -6.67
C ALA A 51 -12.89 4.05 -7.62
N GLY A 52 -13.22 4.39 -8.87
CA GLY A 52 -12.24 4.90 -9.81
C GLY A 52 -11.71 6.27 -9.41
N VAL A 53 -10.53 6.63 -9.89
CA VAL A 53 -9.90 7.92 -9.60
C VAL A 53 -10.72 9.05 -10.25
N SER A 54 -11.13 10.03 -9.44
CA SER A 54 -11.89 11.19 -9.90
C SER A 54 -11.00 12.35 -10.39
N ASP A 55 -11.57 13.20 -11.26
CA ASP A 55 -10.89 14.40 -11.78
C ASP A 55 -10.52 15.35 -10.63
N GLU A 56 -11.41 15.45 -9.65
CA GLU A 56 -11.26 16.27 -8.46
C GLU A 56 -10.11 15.76 -7.58
N GLU A 57 -9.97 14.44 -7.38
CA GLU A 57 -8.84 13.85 -6.67
C GLU A 57 -7.51 14.11 -7.39
N ILE A 58 -7.49 13.94 -8.72
CA ILE A 58 -6.29 14.19 -9.54
C ILE A 58 -5.86 15.64 -9.39
N LYS A 59 -6.79 16.58 -9.60
CA LYS A 59 -6.51 18.01 -9.47
C LYS A 59 -6.04 18.35 -8.06
N ASN A 60 -6.76 17.91 -7.02
CA ASN A 60 -6.39 18.21 -5.64
C ASN A 60 -5.00 17.67 -5.27
N ILE A 61 -4.63 16.49 -5.74
CA ILE A 61 -3.29 15.93 -5.53
C ILE A 61 -2.24 16.78 -6.24
N VAL A 62 -2.44 17.12 -7.52
CA VAL A 62 -1.49 17.96 -8.28
C VAL A 62 -1.28 19.32 -7.59
N PHE A 63 -2.35 19.96 -7.13
CA PHE A 63 -2.28 21.25 -6.44
C PHE A 63 -1.78 21.15 -4.99
N SER A 64 -1.83 19.99 -4.35
CA SER A 64 -1.22 19.74 -3.04
C SER A 64 0.31 19.58 -3.09
N MET A 65 0.88 19.35 -4.28
CA MET A 65 2.32 19.13 -4.41
C MET A 65 3.11 20.44 -4.21
N LYS A 66 4.24 20.34 -3.50
CA LYS A 66 5.14 21.47 -3.26
C LYS A 66 5.82 21.92 -4.55
N ARG A 67 5.85 23.25 -4.73
CA ARG A 67 6.40 23.96 -5.88
C ARG A 67 7.92 23.92 -6.09
N ASN A 68 8.65 23.16 -5.30
CA ASN A 68 10.12 23.06 -5.41
C ASN A 68 10.53 21.59 -5.53
N LYS A 69 9.66 20.75 -6.12
CA LYS A 69 9.98 19.35 -6.35
C LYS A 69 10.88 19.23 -7.57
N ALA A 70 11.89 18.37 -7.47
CA ALA A 70 12.74 18.04 -8.61
C ALA A 70 11.88 17.51 -9.77
N PRO A 71 12.19 17.89 -11.03
CA PRO A 71 11.45 17.43 -12.19
C PRO A 71 11.56 15.91 -12.36
N GLY A 72 10.52 15.32 -12.93
CA GLY A 72 10.53 13.91 -13.30
C GLY A 72 11.45 13.63 -14.51
N PRO A 73 11.51 12.38 -14.98
CA PRO A 73 12.27 12.02 -16.19
C PRO A 73 11.88 12.83 -17.45
N ASN A 74 10.66 13.38 -17.47
CA ASN A 74 10.14 14.25 -18.52
C ASN A 74 10.64 15.72 -18.45
N ARG A 75 11.46 16.07 -17.45
CA ARG A 75 12.04 17.41 -17.21
C ARG A 75 11.03 18.51 -16.88
N TYR A 76 9.74 18.21 -16.79
CA TYR A 76 8.73 19.15 -16.31
C TYR A 76 8.58 19.00 -14.80
N THR A 77 8.45 20.13 -14.12
CA THR A 77 8.16 20.15 -12.69
C THR A 77 6.64 20.12 -12.45
N VAL A 78 6.23 19.92 -11.20
CA VAL A 78 4.80 19.98 -10.87
C VAL A 78 4.27 21.41 -10.97
N GLU A 79 5.11 22.42 -10.76
CA GLU A 79 4.75 23.84 -10.91
C GLU A 79 4.27 24.15 -12.33
N PHE A 80 4.96 23.61 -13.35
CA PHE A 80 4.53 23.75 -14.73
C PHE A 80 3.09 23.27 -14.91
N SER A 81 2.74 22.12 -14.32
CA SER A 81 1.40 21.54 -14.44
C SER A 81 0.35 22.33 -13.66
N GLN A 82 0.71 22.88 -12.49
CA GLN A 82 -0.16 23.75 -11.70
C GLN A 82 -0.44 25.07 -12.40
N GLU A 83 0.58 25.71 -12.98
CA GLU A 83 0.47 27.01 -13.65
C GLU A 83 -0.23 26.91 -15.00
N ASN A 84 -0.06 25.78 -15.70
CA ASN A 84 -0.64 25.54 -17.01
C ASN A 84 -1.81 24.54 -16.96
N TRP A 85 -2.48 24.41 -15.81
CA TRP A 85 -3.54 23.42 -15.62
C TRP A 85 -4.66 23.55 -16.67
N GLY A 86 -5.00 24.77 -17.09
CA GLY A 86 -6.00 24.99 -18.15
C GLY A 86 -5.60 24.47 -19.54
N LEU A 87 -4.31 24.18 -19.76
CA LEU A 87 -3.79 23.62 -21.01
C LEU A 87 -3.53 22.11 -20.90
N VAL A 88 -2.97 21.66 -19.77
CA VAL A 88 -2.49 20.27 -19.62
C VAL A 88 -3.40 19.41 -18.75
N GLY A 89 -4.32 20.01 -17.99
CA GLY A 89 -5.12 19.35 -16.98
C GLY A 89 -5.99 18.24 -17.54
N ASP A 90 -6.68 18.47 -18.65
CA ASP A 90 -7.58 17.49 -19.27
C ASP A 90 -6.80 16.27 -19.76
N ASN A 91 -5.73 16.50 -20.54
CA ASN A 91 -4.86 15.42 -21.04
C ASN A 91 -4.19 14.63 -19.89
N MET A 92 -3.75 15.33 -18.85
CA MET A 92 -3.15 14.69 -17.67
C MET A 92 -4.17 13.82 -16.93
N THR A 93 -5.39 14.32 -16.79
CA THR A 93 -6.49 13.64 -16.10
C THR A 93 -6.93 12.40 -16.88
N GLU A 94 -7.07 12.51 -18.20
CA GLU A 94 -7.34 11.38 -19.09
C GLU A 94 -6.25 10.31 -19.00
N ALA A 95 -4.98 10.70 -19.07
CA ALA A 95 -3.86 9.76 -18.97
C ALA A 95 -3.82 9.03 -17.62
N LEU A 96 -4.10 9.73 -16.51
CA LEU A 96 -4.12 9.13 -15.18
C LEU A 96 -5.32 8.19 -15.00
N ARG A 97 -6.49 8.54 -15.52
CA ARG A 97 -7.67 7.66 -15.54
C ARG A 97 -7.50 6.43 -16.43
N PHE A 98 -6.70 6.52 -17.49
CA PHE A 98 -6.38 5.37 -18.32
C PHE A 98 -5.41 4.41 -17.61
N TYR A 99 -4.50 4.93 -16.80
CA TYR A 99 -3.48 4.13 -16.12
C TYR A 99 -4.03 3.34 -14.92
N PHE A 100 -4.96 3.92 -14.15
CA PHE A 100 -5.58 3.33 -12.95
C PHE A 100 -6.94 2.71 -13.27
#